data_AF-A0A7S2P952-F1
#
_entry.id   AF-A0A7S2P952-F1
#
_cell.length_a   1.000
_cell.length_b   1.000
_cell.length_c   1.000
_cell.angle_alpha   90.00
_cell.angle_beta   90.00
_cell.angle_gamma   90.00
#
_symmetry.space_group_name_H-M   'P 1'
#
loop_
_entity.id
_entity.type
_entity.pdbx_description
1 polymer ?
#
loop_
_entity_poly.entity_id
_entity_poly.type
_entity_poly.pdbx_seq_one_letter_code
_entity_poly.pdbx_strand_id
1 'polypeptide(L)'
;MLETKRLLAAAASPSRSAYVARLRRAFLLRVHPDRFRTQPKLIKDQSSLIQALTDRLGEPDFLRYITPTISLDHYSNTLEEKNTYHQQQFSIETKKGVVKSSIALNESPSEILQSMAQLCNFPPPPLPPQQPILSEQSFGIDYENGQVQNTEPDLFQYLRYGGHARRKKRQSQNTNLIQFLETSGLADDVKERRLNRINATSAAHVARRLYKFPSIDGTRLGWSSASMAICLQRLTALHDEHHNKLRTTSFYPFRLILSSDEFQRKVDLWAGEIRLNPSATSMQWLSILENVTDRSVQTLKTNQQMLKKNLAIVEEMLQLRVVKGHTSDAEDYFECIRRLARQSEERITETEVDSLAILSNKSSLVIESDQACRRGNLRKNGSFEVSTSMSIDTIRSTISRYANKSNEILNDEHRKKKESSLMIRQATNEFGVKVNKPSIVSYDQLLQCLAMLLEKDDPEKDDLRRLLAGHSIGISTGLKLHLSDDGTIMIPWRNVS
;
A
#
# COMPACT_ATOMS: atom_id res chain seq x y z
N MET A 1 -13.99 -58.54 -19.13
CA MET A 1 -12.59 -58.05 -19.13
C MET A 1 -12.62 -56.53 -19.07
N LEU A 2 -12.75 -55.99 -17.86
CA LEU A 2 -13.02 -54.58 -17.62
C LEU A 2 -12.21 -54.20 -16.39
N GLU A 3 -10.90 -54.02 -16.55
CA GLU A 3 -10.04 -53.53 -15.48
C GLU A 3 -8.73 -52.95 -16.02
N THR A 4 -8.25 -51.90 -15.37
CA THR A 4 -6.93 -51.24 -15.53
C THR A 4 -6.72 -50.25 -16.69
N LYS A 5 -7.46 -49.12 -16.64
CA LYS A 5 -6.99 -47.80 -17.12
C LYS A 5 -7.06 -46.74 -16.02
N ARG A 6 -6.49 -47.04 -14.86
CA ARG A 6 -6.19 -46.08 -13.79
C ARG A 6 -4.80 -46.38 -13.25
N LEU A 7 -3.85 -45.51 -13.58
CA LEU A 7 -2.63 -45.15 -12.86
C LEU A 7 -1.56 -44.78 -13.88
N LEU A 8 -1.50 -43.50 -14.23
CA LEU A 8 -0.29 -42.73 -14.57
C LEU A 8 -0.72 -41.27 -14.75
N ALA A 9 -1.32 -40.70 -13.70
CA ALA A 9 -1.23 -39.26 -13.50
C ALA A 9 0.09 -39.06 -12.76
N ALA A 10 1.15 -38.70 -13.49
CA ALA A 10 2.37 -38.19 -12.89
C ALA A 10 1.97 -36.96 -12.07
N ALA A 11 1.88 -37.12 -10.75
CA ALA A 11 1.65 -36.01 -9.84
C ALA A 11 2.78 -35.02 -10.07
N ALA A 12 2.44 -33.84 -10.64
CA ALA A 12 3.39 -32.76 -10.80
C ALA A 12 4.04 -32.51 -9.44
N SER A 13 5.34 -32.80 -9.35
CA SER A 13 6.10 -32.65 -8.11
C SER A 13 5.94 -31.18 -7.67
N PRO A 14 5.33 -30.92 -6.50
CA PRO A 14 5.14 -29.56 -6.06
C PRO A 14 6.48 -28.84 -5.98
N SER A 15 6.54 -27.58 -6.43
CA SER A 15 7.74 -26.76 -6.33
C SER A 15 8.38 -26.86 -4.94
N ARG A 16 9.72 -26.88 -4.86
CA ARG A 16 10.45 -27.05 -3.59
C ARG A 16 10.03 -25.99 -2.55
N SER A 17 9.76 -24.76 -2.99
CA SER A 17 9.20 -23.68 -2.16
C SER A 17 7.84 -24.05 -1.54
N ALA A 18 6.90 -24.56 -2.35
CA ALA A 18 5.60 -25.00 -1.87
C ALA A 18 5.69 -26.24 -0.96
N TYR A 19 6.68 -27.12 -1.17
CA TYR A 19 6.96 -28.21 -0.24
C TYR A 19 7.43 -27.69 1.12
N VAL A 20 8.48 -26.86 1.14
CA VAL A 20 9.06 -26.31 2.39
C VAL A 20 8.04 -25.50 3.17
N ALA A 21 7.25 -24.64 2.49
CA ALA A 21 6.21 -23.85 3.15
C ALA A 21 5.14 -24.72 3.83
N ARG A 22 4.70 -25.81 3.16
CA ARG A 22 3.70 -26.73 3.73
C ARG A 22 4.26 -27.55 4.87
N LEU A 23 5.50 -28.06 4.73
CA LEU A 23 6.17 -28.80 5.79
C LEU A 23 6.41 -27.92 7.02
N ARG A 24 6.93 -26.69 6.84
CA ARG A 24 7.10 -25.71 7.92
C ARG A 24 5.80 -25.46 8.66
N ARG A 25 4.71 -25.23 7.94
CA ARG A 25 3.37 -25.04 8.55
C ARG A 25 2.93 -26.27 9.34
N ALA A 26 3.07 -27.47 8.77
CA ALA A 26 2.69 -28.72 9.44
C ALA A 26 3.51 -28.95 10.71
N PHE A 27 4.82 -28.67 10.65
CA PHE A 27 5.73 -28.77 11.79
C PHE A 27 5.37 -27.78 12.89
N LEU A 28 5.24 -26.49 12.55
CA LEU A 28 4.86 -25.44 13.50
C LEU A 28 3.52 -25.72 14.18
N LEU A 29 2.55 -26.29 13.47
CA LEU A 29 1.27 -26.68 14.09
C LEU A 29 1.41 -27.75 15.17
N ARG A 30 2.47 -28.57 15.14
CA ARG A 30 2.74 -29.59 16.17
C ARG A 30 3.61 -29.09 17.31
N VAL A 31 4.48 -28.13 17.05
CA VAL A 31 5.42 -27.59 18.04
C VAL A 31 5.00 -26.22 18.61
N HIS A 32 3.86 -25.66 18.18
CA HIS A 32 3.42 -24.32 18.58
C HIS A 32 3.31 -24.19 20.11
N PRO A 33 3.83 -23.10 20.73
CA PRO A 33 3.80 -22.92 22.17
C PRO A 33 2.38 -22.93 22.76
N ASP A 34 1.38 -22.50 21.99
CA ASP A 34 -0.03 -22.54 22.42
C ASP A 34 -0.57 -23.93 22.74
N ARG A 35 0.03 -25.00 22.20
CA ARG A 35 -0.35 -26.37 22.59
C ARG A 35 0.08 -26.73 24.00
N PHE A 36 1.03 -26.01 24.57
CA PHE A 36 1.66 -26.30 25.85
C PHE A 36 1.38 -25.21 26.89
N ARG A 37 0.25 -24.49 26.78
CA ARG A 37 -0.13 -23.40 27.71
C ARG A 37 -0.12 -23.81 29.18
N THR A 38 -0.36 -25.08 29.48
CA THR A 38 -0.35 -25.64 30.84
C THR A 38 1.05 -26.03 31.34
N GLN A 39 2.08 -25.93 30.49
CA GLN A 39 3.46 -26.37 30.78
C GLN A 39 4.48 -25.28 30.42
N PRO A 40 4.66 -24.25 31.28
CA PRO A 40 5.48 -23.07 30.98
C PRO A 40 6.92 -23.36 30.56
N LYS A 41 7.54 -24.43 31.10
CA LYS A 41 8.89 -24.87 30.70
C LYS A 41 8.95 -25.23 29.21
N LEU A 42 7.94 -25.91 28.68
CA LEU A 42 7.88 -26.28 27.27
C LEU A 42 7.68 -25.07 26.36
N ILE A 43 6.90 -24.06 26.78
CA ILE A 43 6.66 -22.84 25.99
C ILE A 43 7.99 -22.14 25.63
N LYS A 44 8.93 -22.10 26.58
CA LYS A 44 10.25 -21.50 26.37
C LYS A 44 11.06 -22.29 25.35
N ASP A 45 11.13 -23.62 25.52
CA ASP A 45 11.86 -24.51 24.61
C ASP A 45 11.28 -24.44 23.19
N GLN A 46 9.95 -24.40 23.05
CA GLN A 46 9.29 -24.27 21.74
C GLN A 46 9.52 -22.91 21.09
N SER A 47 9.46 -21.83 21.86
CA SER A 47 9.74 -20.50 21.34
C SER A 47 11.18 -20.39 20.83
N SER A 48 12.14 -20.95 21.58
CA SER A 48 13.55 -21.03 21.19
C SER A 48 13.73 -21.83 19.90
N LEU A 49 13.10 -23.00 19.79
CA LEU A 49 13.12 -23.80 18.56
C LEU A 49 12.55 -23.04 17.36
N ILE A 50 11.39 -22.40 17.51
CA ILE A 50 10.71 -21.71 16.40
C ILE A 50 11.56 -20.55 15.88
N GLN A 51 12.21 -19.83 16.79
CA GLN A 51 13.14 -18.77 16.45
C GLN A 51 14.34 -19.35 15.70
N ALA A 52 15.07 -20.30 16.31
CA ALA A 52 16.25 -20.92 15.71
C ALA A 52 15.96 -21.57 14.35
N LEU A 53 14.83 -22.26 14.21
CA LEU A 53 14.39 -22.85 12.94
C LEU A 53 14.04 -21.78 11.92
N THR A 54 13.44 -20.67 12.32
CA THR A 54 13.13 -19.59 11.38
C THR A 54 14.38 -18.89 10.88
N ASP A 55 15.34 -18.64 11.78
CA ASP A 55 16.62 -18.06 11.42
C ASP A 55 17.37 -18.99 10.46
N ARG A 56 17.44 -20.28 10.80
CA ARG A 56 18.07 -21.31 9.95
C ARG A 56 17.43 -21.43 8.56
N LEU A 57 16.10 -21.40 8.46
CA LEU A 57 15.40 -21.45 7.17
C LEU A 57 15.61 -20.19 6.31
N GLY A 58 16.13 -19.11 6.91
CA GLY A 58 16.52 -17.88 6.22
C GLY A 58 17.91 -17.91 5.60
N GLU A 59 18.73 -18.92 5.93
CA GLU A 59 20.12 -18.96 5.50
C GLU A 59 20.28 -19.22 3.98
N PRO A 60 21.38 -18.75 3.36
CA PRO A 60 21.57 -18.80 1.91
C PRO A 60 21.47 -20.20 1.30
N ASP A 61 21.91 -21.24 2.00
CA ASP A 61 21.85 -22.63 1.54
C ASP A 61 20.40 -23.15 1.45
N PHE A 62 19.52 -22.78 2.40
CA PHE A 62 18.09 -23.05 2.31
C PHE A 62 17.44 -22.30 1.16
N LEU A 63 17.82 -21.04 0.92
CA LEU A 63 17.31 -20.27 -0.22
C LEU A 63 17.73 -20.89 -1.55
N ARG A 64 18.98 -21.36 -1.67
CA ARG A 64 19.50 -22.11 -2.83
C ARG A 64 18.72 -23.42 -3.04
N TYR A 65 18.41 -24.13 -1.96
CA TYR A 65 17.59 -25.35 -2.02
C TYR A 65 16.17 -25.07 -2.55
N ILE A 66 15.56 -23.96 -2.12
CA ILE A 66 14.20 -23.57 -2.51
C ILE A 66 14.16 -23.03 -3.94
N THR A 67 15.15 -22.22 -4.33
CA THR A 67 15.19 -21.48 -5.61
C THR A 67 16.57 -21.63 -6.26
N PRO A 68 16.82 -22.72 -7.01
CA PRO A 68 18.15 -23.03 -7.55
C PRO A 68 18.69 -22.02 -8.56
N THR A 69 17.83 -21.16 -9.12
CA THR A 69 18.17 -20.22 -10.19
C THR A 69 18.76 -18.90 -9.70
N ILE A 70 18.81 -18.65 -8.38
CA ILE A 70 19.38 -17.42 -7.82
C ILE A 70 20.87 -17.65 -7.56
N SER A 71 21.74 -17.07 -8.40
CA SER A 71 23.17 -16.98 -8.08
C SER A 71 23.33 -16.06 -6.86
N LEU A 72 23.81 -16.65 -5.77
CA LEU A 72 24.10 -15.98 -4.49
C LEU A 72 25.61 -15.79 -4.32
N ASP A 73 26.37 -15.80 -5.42
CA ASP A 73 27.84 -15.85 -5.39
C ASP A 73 28.47 -14.51 -4.98
N HIS A 74 27.65 -13.45 -4.86
CA HIS A 74 28.06 -12.18 -4.28
C HIS A 74 27.91 -12.08 -2.75
N TYR A 75 27.40 -13.13 -2.08
CA TYR A 75 27.19 -13.13 -0.62
C TYR A 75 28.25 -13.89 0.18
N SER A 76 29.16 -14.63 -0.47
CA SER A 76 29.97 -15.68 0.19
C SER A 76 31.36 -15.25 0.70
N ASN A 77 31.78 -13.99 0.52
CA ASN A 77 33.17 -13.59 0.79
C ASN A 77 33.41 -12.78 2.06
N THR A 78 32.37 -12.46 2.85
CA THR A 78 32.60 -12.01 4.23
C THR A 78 32.74 -13.26 5.09
N LEU A 79 33.87 -13.42 5.81
CA LEU A 79 34.08 -14.49 6.81
C LEU A 79 32.85 -14.54 7.75
N GLU A 80 31.89 -15.42 7.45
CA GLU A 80 30.72 -15.62 8.28
C GLU A 80 31.16 -16.43 9.50
N GLU A 81 31.02 -15.84 10.68
CA GLU A 81 30.75 -16.63 11.88
C GLU A 81 29.50 -17.45 11.56
N LYS A 82 29.67 -18.70 11.11
CA LYS A 82 28.55 -19.61 10.90
C LYS A 82 27.79 -19.66 12.21
N ASN A 83 26.56 -19.16 12.21
CA ASN A 83 25.67 -19.27 13.34
C ASN A 83 25.59 -20.75 13.71
N THR A 84 26.16 -21.11 14.86
CA THR A 84 26.15 -22.50 15.32
C THR A 84 24.84 -22.74 16.02
N TYR A 85 23.88 -23.30 15.29
CA TYR A 85 22.64 -23.76 15.86
C TYR A 85 22.88 -25.05 16.62
N HIS A 86 23.04 -24.97 17.94
CA HIS A 86 23.08 -26.17 18.78
C HIS A 86 21.83 -27.04 18.56
N GLN A 87 21.95 -28.35 18.82
CA GLN A 87 20.84 -29.28 18.76
C GLN A 87 19.67 -28.77 19.62
N GLN A 88 18.53 -28.49 18.98
CA GLN A 88 17.37 -27.94 19.66
C GLN A 88 16.51 -29.08 20.19
N GLN A 89 16.30 -29.12 21.51
CA GLN A 89 15.35 -30.03 22.14
C GLN A 89 13.96 -29.41 22.17
N PHE A 90 12.94 -30.21 21.91
CA PHE A 90 11.56 -29.77 21.91
C PHE A 90 10.60 -30.92 22.20
N SER A 91 9.33 -30.60 22.33
CA SER A 91 8.29 -31.59 22.60
C SER A 91 7.23 -31.61 21.50
N ILE A 92 6.71 -32.79 21.17
CA ILE A 92 5.62 -32.95 20.20
C ILE A 92 4.47 -33.66 20.90
N GLU A 93 3.27 -33.13 20.74
CA GLU A 93 2.06 -33.80 21.18
C GLU A 93 1.71 -34.93 20.20
N THR A 94 1.74 -36.17 20.67
CA THR A 94 1.34 -37.36 19.92
C THR A 94 0.04 -37.93 20.49
N LYS A 95 -0.59 -38.86 19.77
CA LYS A 95 -1.77 -39.60 20.30
C LYS A 95 -1.49 -40.32 21.63
N LYS A 96 -0.22 -40.61 21.94
CA LYS A 96 0.22 -41.31 23.17
C LYS A 96 0.70 -40.35 24.26
N GLY A 97 0.55 -39.04 24.06
CA GLY A 97 1.04 -37.99 24.97
C GLY A 97 2.20 -37.19 24.38
N VAL A 98 2.84 -36.39 25.23
CA VAL A 98 3.93 -35.49 24.85
C VAL A 98 5.25 -36.25 24.78
N VAL A 99 5.90 -36.25 23.62
CA VAL A 99 7.19 -36.90 23.39
C VAL A 99 8.27 -35.85 23.22
N LYS A 100 9.39 -36.00 23.93
CA LYS A 100 10.58 -35.15 23.71
C LYS A 100 11.32 -35.62 22.47
N SER A 101 11.76 -34.67 21.66
CA SER A 101 12.49 -34.88 20.42
C SER A 101 13.59 -33.85 20.29
N SER A 102 14.48 -34.04 19.32
CA SER A 102 15.54 -33.09 19.03
C SER A 102 15.76 -32.96 17.54
N ILE A 103 16.22 -31.80 17.09
CA ILE A 103 16.59 -31.55 15.70
C ILE A 103 17.94 -30.84 15.65
N ALA A 104 18.84 -31.34 14.81
CA ALA A 104 20.14 -30.75 14.57
C ALA A 104 20.01 -29.72 13.44
N LEU A 105 20.08 -28.43 13.77
CA LEU A 105 19.88 -27.35 12.80
C LEU A 105 21.17 -26.98 12.04
N ASN A 106 22.32 -27.52 12.42
CA ASN A 106 23.59 -27.36 11.69
C ASN A 106 23.73 -28.34 10.51
N GLU A 107 22.77 -29.23 10.31
CA GLU A 107 22.77 -30.19 9.21
C GLU A 107 22.41 -29.51 7.86
N SER A 108 22.53 -30.27 6.77
CA SER A 108 22.13 -29.78 5.45
C SER A 108 20.63 -29.48 5.39
N PRO A 109 20.18 -28.57 4.50
CA PRO A 109 18.76 -28.30 4.31
C PRO A 109 17.91 -29.57 4.07
N SER A 110 18.45 -30.54 3.33
CA SER A 110 17.80 -31.82 3.09
C SER A 110 17.58 -32.64 4.36
N GLU A 111 18.57 -32.73 5.24
CA GLU A 111 18.52 -33.53 6.47
C GLU A 111 17.58 -32.89 7.51
N ILE A 112 17.61 -31.57 7.64
CA ILE A 112 16.69 -30.82 8.49
C ILE A 112 15.24 -31.02 8.01
N LEU A 113 14.98 -30.87 6.71
CA LEU A 113 13.65 -31.08 6.14
C LEU A 113 13.21 -32.55 6.26
N GLN A 114 14.11 -33.51 6.10
CA GLN A 114 13.84 -34.94 6.30
C GLN A 114 13.39 -35.19 7.75
N SER A 115 14.13 -34.65 8.72
CA SER A 115 13.83 -34.77 10.15
C SER A 115 12.47 -34.15 10.49
N MET A 116 12.18 -32.94 10.00
CA MET A 116 10.88 -32.31 10.14
C MET A 116 9.75 -33.15 9.52
N ALA A 117 9.99 -33.73 8.35
CA ALA A 117 9.01 -34.52 7.63
C ALA A 117 8.66 -35.80 8.38
N GLN A 118 9.66 -36.52 8.89
CA GLN A 118 9.46 -37.72 9.71
C GLN A 118 8.63 -37.42 10.96
N LEU A 119 8.95 -36.34 11.68
CA LEU A 119 8.20 -35.93 12.88
C LEU A 119 6.76 -35.49 12.58
N CYS A 120 6.49 -35.08 11.34
CA CYS A 120 5.17 -34.67 10.89
C CYS A 120 4.37 -35.78 10.17
N ASN A 121 4.97 -36.94 9.91
CA ASN A 121 4.47 -37.92 8.93
C ASN A 121 4.17 -37.24 7.57
N PHE A 122 5.04 -36.33 7.14
CA PHE A 122 4.95 -35.61 5.88
C PHE A 122 5.72 -36.37 4.78
N PRO A 123 5.36 -36.26 3.49
CA PRO A 123 6.14 -36.86 2.41
C PRO A 123 7.61 -36.43 2.46
N PRO A 124 8.57 -37.27 2.02
CA PRO A 124 9.99 -36.93 2.06
C PRO A 124 10.31 -35.70 1.19
N PRO A 125 11.35 -34.92 1.55
CA PRO A 125 11.77 -33.76 0.77
C PRO A 125 12.23 -34.15 -0.64
N PRO A 126 11.98 -33.28 -1.64
CA PRO A 126 12.52 -33.47 -2.99
C PRO A 126 14.06 -33.46 -2.97
N LEU A 127 14.70 -34.27 -3.81
CA LEU A 127 16.16 -34.32 -3.87
C LEU A 127 16.76 -32.92 -4.17
N PRO A 128 17.93 -32.58 -3.59
CA PRO A 128 18.61 -31.32 -3.88
C PRO A 128 18.94 -31.21 -5.38
N PRO A 129 19.02 -29.98 -5.93
CA PRO A 129 19.43 -29.79 -7.32
C PRO A 129 20.85 -30.33 -7.51
N GLN A 130 21.05 -31.26 -8.44
CA GLN A 130 22.38 -31.65 -8.88
C GLN A 130 23.02 -30.44 -9.54
N GLN A 131 24.11 -29.92 -8.98
CA GLN A 131 24.85 -28.82 -9.61
C GLN A 131 25.42 -29.31 -10.95
N PRO A 132 25.24 -28.58 -12.05
CA PRO A 132 25.97 -28.86 -13.28
C PRO A 132 27.46 -28.64 -13.01
N ILE A 133 28.26 -29.68 -13.26
CA ILE A 133 29.73 -29.66 -13.15
C ILE A 133 30.24 -28.61 -14.14
N LEU A 134 30.69 -27.46 -13.65
CA LEU A 134 31.30 -26.39 -14.44
C LEU A 134 32.80 -26.36 -14.16
N SER A 135 33.59 -26.57 -15.21
CA SER A 135 35.05 -26.53 -15.26
C SER A 135 35.58 -25.12 -14.98
N GLU A 136 36.61 -25.05 -14.13
CA GLU A 136 37.26 -23.85 -13.61
C GLU A 136 37.99 -23.03 -14.69
N GLN A 137 37.72 -21.72 -14.75
CA GLN A 137 38.68 -20.70 -15.20
C GLN A 137 38.52 -19.48 -14.31
N SER A 138 39.52 -19.24 -13.46
CA SER A 138 39.58 -18.20 -12.43
C SER A 138 40.35 -16.97 -12.92
N PHE A 139 39.82 -15.78 -12.64
CA PHE A 139 40.56 -14.52 -12.67
C PHE A 139 40.32 -13.79 -11.33
N GLY A 140 41.41 -13.50 -10.62
CA GLY A 140 41.40 -12.85 -9.31
C GLY A 140 41.54 -11.34 -9.38
N ILE A 141 40.88 -10.63 -8.46
CA ILE A 141 41.13 -9.21 -8.13
C ILE A 141 40.93 -9.02 -6.62
N ASP A 142 41.93 -8.44 -5.97
CA ASP A 142 42.00 -8.09 -4.54
C ASP A 142 41.24 -6.81 -4.20
N TYR A 143 40.67 -6.71 -2.98
CA TYR A 143 40.19 -5.45 -2.39
C TYR A 143 40.46 -5.36 -0.87
N GLU A 144 40.95 -4.19 -0.46
CA GLU A 144 41.34 -3.81 0.91
C GLU A 144 40.18 -3.29 1.79
N ASN A 145 40.46 -3.29 3.09
CA ASN A 145 39.61 -3.21 4.29
C ASN A 145 38.91 -1.87 4.59
N GLY A 146 37.74 -1.97 5.25
CA GLY A 146 37.14 -0.90 6.04
C GLY A 146 36.02 -1.43 6.97
N GLN A 147 36.31 -1.55 8.27
CA GLN A 147 35.38 -2.05 9.30
C GLN A 147 34.32 -1.00 9.68
N VAL A 148 33.05 -1.40 9.66
CA VAL A 148 31.95 -0.71 10.37
C VAL A 148 31.09 -1.78 11.06
N GLN A 149 30.92 -1.65 12.37
CA GLN A 149 30.14 -2.56 13.21
C GLN A 149 28.64 -2.46 12.88
N ASN A 150 28.01 -3.60 12.56
CA ASN A 150 26.58 -3.71 12.27
C ASN A 150 25.86 -4.47 13.38
N THR A 151 24.76 -3.90 13.88
CA THR A 151 23.77 -4.57 14.73
C THR A 151 22.75 -5.33 13.88
N GLU A 152 22.52 -6.58 14.25
CA GLU A 152 21.73 -7.61 13.58
C GLU A 152 20.20 -7.31 13.59
N PRO A 153 19.48 -7.41 12.45
CA PRO A 153 18.03 -7.22 12.41
C PRO A 153 17.21 -8.51 12.18
N ASP A 154 16.10 -8.60 12.91
CA ASP A 154 15.06 -9.63 12.90
C ASP A 154 14.41 -9.89 11.51
N LEU A 155 14.56 -11.14 11.04
CA LEU A 155 14.14 -11.66 9.74
C LEU A 155 12.61 -11.81 9.59
N PHE A 156 11.83 -11.80 10.69
CA PHE A 156 10.37 -11.91 10.60
C PHE A 156 9.70 -10.65 10.03
N GLN A 157 10.37 -9.49 10.05
CA GLN A 157 9.91 -8.31 9.32
C GLN A 157 10.07 -8.46 7.80
N TYR A 158 11.05 -9.25 7.34
CA TYR A 158 11.42 -9.38 5.92
C TYR A 158 10.40 -10.17 5.09
N LEU A 159 9.65 -11.08 5.72
CA LEU A 159 8.63 -11.91 5.05
C LEU A 159 7.21 -11.34 5.15
N ARG A 160 6.93 -10.44 6.10
CA ARG A 160 5.60 -9.79 6.24
C ARG A 160 5.42 -8.55 5.37
N TYR A 161 6.50 -7.90 4.98
CA TYR A 161 6.50 -6.73 4.10
C TYR A 161 7.40 -7.06 2.92
N GLY A 162 6.84 -7.09 1.70
CA GLY A 162 7.53 -7.49 0.48
C GLY A 162 8.97 -6.98 0.44
N GLY A 163 9.91 -7.89 0.18
CA GLY A 163 11.36 -7.70 0.26
C GLY A 163 11.94 -6.72 -0.76
N HIS A 164 11.53 -5.46 -0.70
CA HIS A 164 12.18 -4.34 -1.35
C HIS A 164 12.03 -3.08 -0.47
N ALA A 165 12.88 -2.96 0.57
CA ALA A 165 13.43 -1.69 1.07
C ALA A 165 14.12 -1.82 2.44
N ARG A 166 15.21 -2.59 2.52
CA ARG A 166 16.40 -1.99 3.14
C ARG A 166 17.40 -1.75 2.04
N ARG A 167 17.10 -0.73 1.23
CA ARG A 167 18.17 -0.03 0.53
C ARG A 167 19.18 0.32 1.61
N LYS A 168 20.46 -0.08 1.43
CA LYS A 168 21.57 0.47 2.22
C LYS A 168 21.24 1.94 2.44
N LYS A 169 21.28 2.40 3.69
CA LYS A 169 21.22 3.82 4.03
C LYS A 169 22.34 4.45 3.21
N ARG A 170 22.09 4.81 1.95
CA ARG A 170 22.81 5.88 1.26
C ARG A 170 22.35 7.08 2.05
N GLN A 171 22.96 7.28 3.22
CA GLN A 171 23.18 8.58 3.80
C GLN A 171 23.99 9.33 2.75
N SER A 172 23.33 9.79 1.68
CA SER A 172 23.91 10.83 0.86
C SER A 172 23.21 12.12 1.24
N GLN A 173 24.05 13.06 1.62
CA GLN A 173 23.76 14.44 1.91
C GLN A 173 23.35 15.18 0.61
N ASN A 174 22.53 14.57 -0.25
CA ASN A 174 22.24 15.11 -1.57
C ASN A 174 21.16 16.19 -1.44
N THR A 175 21.58 17.38 -1.01
CA THR A 175 20.85 18.63 -1.20
C THR A 175 21.02 19.13 -2.64
N ASN A 176 22.12 18.79 -3.31
CA ASN A 176 22.39 19.18 -4.69
C ASN A 176 21.68 18.27 -5.70
N LEU A 177 20.90 18.88 -6.61
CA LEU A 177 20.12 18.18 -7.64
C LEU A 177 21.00 17.48 -8.67
N ILE A 178 22.03 18.14 -9.21
CA ILE A 178 22.92 17.57 -10.22
C ILE A 178 23.61 16.32 -9.65
N GLN A 179 24.18 16.41 -8.44
CA GLN A 179 24.82 15.27 -7.77
C GLN A 179 23.85 14.10 -7.54
N PHE A 180 22.58 14.39 -7.22
CA PHE A 180 21.56 13.34 -7.10
C PHE A 180 21.28 12.67 -8.45
N LEU A 181 21.21 13.44 -9.54
CA LEU A 181 20.94 12.94 -10.88
C LEU A 181 22.11 12.10 -11.44
N GLU A 182 23.34 12.48 -11.12
CA GLU A 182 24.56 11.75 -11.49
C GLU A 182 24.82 10.51 -10.63
N THR A 183 24.04 10.31 -9.57
CA THR A 183 24.21 9.16 -8.67
C THR A 183 24.03 7.85 -9.44
N SER A 184 25.07 7.01 -9.45
CA SER A 184 25.05 5.70 -10.09
C SER A 184 23.88 4.84 -9.59
N GLY A 185 23.08 4.34 -10.55
CA GLY A 185 21.89 3.51 -10.32
C GLY A 185 20.55 4.25 -10.32
N LEU A 186 20.52 5.59 -10.43
CA LEU A 186 19.26 6.34 -10.47
C LEU A 186 18.37 5.92 -11.65
N ALA A 187 18.95 5.75 -12.83
CA ALA A 187 18.21 5.34 -14.03
C ALA A 187 17.54 3.97 -13.86
N ASP A 188 18.26 3.02 -13.26
CA ASP A 188 17.75 1.67 -12.98
C ASP A 188 16.63 1.72 -11.93
N ASP A 189 16.77 2.51 -10.87
CA ASP A 189 15.71 2.69 -9.87
C ASP A 189 14.43 3.27 -10.48
N VAL A 190 14.58 4.30 -11.33
CA VAL A 190 13.44 4.93 -11.99
C VAL A 190 12.73 3.91 -12.88
N LYS A 191 13.48 3.12 -13.63
CA LYS A 191 12.95 2.05 -14.48
C LYS A 191 12.24 0.97 -13.67
N GLU A 192 12.84 0.52 -12.57
CA GLU A 192 12.27 -0.48 -11.66
C GLU A 192 10.95 0.02 -11.06
N ARG A 193 10.91 1.25 -10.55
CA ARG A 193 9.69 1.83 -9.95
C ARG A 193 8.58 2.03 -10.96
N ARG A 194 8.91 2.46 -12.18
CA ARG A 194 7.95 2.54 -13.29
C ARG A 194 7.36 1.16 -13.62
N LEU A 195 8.20 0.13 -13.71
CA LEU A 195 7.75 -1.25 -13.94
C LEU A 195 6.85 -1.73 -12.79
N ASN A 196 7.24 -1.50 -11.55
CA ASN A 196 6.45 -1.86 -10.37
C ASN A 196 5.08 -1.16 -10.37
N ARG A 197 5.00 0.10 -10.80
CA ARG A 197 3.72 0.82 -10.96
C ARG A 197 2.84 0.22 -12.05
N ILE A 198 3.42 -0.19 -13.18
CA ILE A 198 2.69 -0.87 -14.25
C ILE A 198 2.11 -2.19 -13.72
N ASN A 199 2.91 -2.98 -13.00
CA ASN A 199 2.49 -4.24 -12.39
C ASN A 199 1.35 -4.03 -11.38
N ALA A 200 1.45 -3.01 -10.51
CA ALA A 200 0.40 -2.68 -9.56
C ALA A 200 -0.91 -2.27 -10.25
N THR A 201 -0.81 -1.46 -11.30
CA THR A 201 -1.97 -1.00 -12.09
C THR A 201 -2.64 -2.18 -12.81
N SER A 202 -1.85 -3.08 -13.38
CA SER A 202 -2.34 -4.30 -14.03
C SER A 202 -3.04 -5.22 -13.02
N ALA A 203 -2.40 -5.49 -11.87
CA ALA A 203 -3.00 -6.31 -10.80
C ALA A 203 -4.31 -5.69 -10.27
N ALA A 204 -4.36 -4.36 -10.13
CA ALA A 204 -5.58 -3.65 -9.72
C ALA A 204 -6.69 -3.80 -10.77
N HIS A 205 -6.35 -3.73 -12.06
CA HIS A 205 -7.31 -3.92 -13.14
C HIS A 205 -7.90 -5.34 -13.14
N VAL A 206 -7.06 -6.37 -12.98
CA VAL A 206 -7.50 -7.76 -12.88
C VAL A 206 -8.43 -7.95 -11.68
N ALA A 207 -8.02 -7.52 -10.49
CA ALA A 207 -8.83 -7.62 -9.29
C ALA A 207 -10.17 -6.87 -9.43
N ARG A 208 -10.17 -5.67 -10.02
CA ARG A 208 -11.40 -4.91 -10.31
C ARG A 208 -12.33 -5.67 -11.23
N ARG A 209 -11.81 -6.34 -12.27
CA ARG A 209 -12.63 -7.08 -13.22
C ARG A 209 -13.25 -8.32 -12.59
N LEU A 210 -12.48 -9.07 -11.82
CA LEU A 210 -12.95 -10.29 -11.15
C LEU A 210 -14.06 -9.99 -10.14
N TYR A 211 -13.82 -9.03 -9.24
CA TYR A 211 -14.79 -8.66 -8.20
C TYR A 211 -15.83 -7.63 -8.65
N LYS A 212 -15.67 -7.04 -9.85
CA LYS A 212 -16.48 -5.93 -10.38
C LYS A 212 -16.46 -4.69 -9.47
N PHE A 213 -15.32 -4.40 -8.84
CA PHE A 213 -15.13 -3.14 -8.12
C PHE A 213 -14.97 -1.96 -9.10
N PRO A 214 -15.67 -0.83 -8.88
CA PRO A 214 -15.46 0.40 -9.65
C PRO A 214 -14.09 1.02 -9.35
N SER A 215 -13.54 0.83 -8.15
CA SER A 215 -12.16 1.24 -7.82
C SER A 215 -11.58 0.42 -6.66
N ILE A 216 -10.26 0.34 -6.62
CA ILE A 216 -9.48 -0.16 -5.48
C ILE A 216 -8.52 0.95 -5.06
N ASP A 217 -8.57 1.35 -3.80
CA ASP A 217 -7.73 2.38 -3.22
C ASP A 217 -6.79 1.77 -2.17
N GLY A 218 -5.48 1.97 -2.34
CA GLY A 218 -4.46 1.63 -1.35
C GLY A 218 -3.49 2.78 -1.09
N THR A 219 -3.81 4.01 -1.51
CA THR A 219 -2.87 5.14 -1.42
C THR A 219 -2.55 5.53 0.01
N ARG A 220 -3.43 5.18 0.96
CA ARG A 220 -3.24 5.47 2.39
C ARG A 220 -2.19 4.59 3.07
N LEU A 221 -1.77 3.51 2.43
CA LEU A 221 -0.81 2.57 3.02
C LEU A 221 0.63 3.11 3.03
N GLY A 222 0.94 4.11 2.20
CA GLY A 222 2.33 4.52 1.97
C GLY A 222 3.20 3.38 1.43
N TRP A 223 2.58 2.40 0.78
CA TRP A 223 3.25 1.22 0.24
C TRP A 223 3.84 1.50 -1.14
N SER A 224 4.98 0.88 -1.41
CA SER A 224 5.54 0.85 -2.75
C SER A 224 4.59 0.15 -3.72
N SER A 225 4.68 0.53 -5.01
CA SER A 225 3.92 -0.12 -6.07
C SER A 225 4.14 -1.65 -6.11
N ALA A 226 5.34 -2.13 -5.79
CA ALA A 226 5.65 -3.56 -5.72
C ALA A 226 4.81 -4.28 -4.64
N SER A 227 4.78 -3.74 -3.42
CA SER A 227 3.98 -4.29 -2.32
C SER A 227 2.50 -4.28 -2.63
N MET A 228 2.00 -3.21 -3.27
CA MET A 228 0.62 -3.13 -3.73
C MET A 228 0.30 -4.21 -4.78
N ALA A 229 1.18 -4.43 -5.75
CA ALA A 229 1.01 -5.47 -6.76
C ALA A 229 0.87 -6.87 -6.14
N ILE A 230 1.75 -7.21 -5.19
CA ILE A 230 1.71 -8.49 -4.47
C ILE A 230 0.39 -8.66 -3.69
N CYS A 231 -0.07 -7.61 -3.00
CA CYS A 231 -1.33 -7.63 -2.27
C CYS A 231 -2.53 -7.92 -3.20
N LEU A 232 -2.56 -7.25 -4.36
CA LEU A 232 -3.64 -7.42 -5.34
C LEU A 232 -3.58 -8.78 -6.06
N GLN A 233 -2.39 -9.32 -6.27
CA GLN A 233 -2.23 -10.70 -6.77
C GLN A 233 -2.73 -11.72 -5.75
N ARG A 234 -2.48 -11.52 -4.44
CA ARG A 234 -3.08 -12.36 -3.39
C ARG A 234 -4.60 -12.28 -3.39
N LEU A 235 -5.16 -11.10 -3.62
CA LEU A 235 -6.61 -10.92 -3.74
C LEU A 235 -7.17 -11.63 -4.97
N THR A 236 -6.43 -11.62 -6.08
CA THR A 236 -6.79 -12.36 -7.31
C THR A 236 -6.79 -13.87 -7.07
N ALA A 237 -5.73 -14.41 -6.46
CA ALA A 237 -5.65 -15.83 -6.11
C ALA A 237 -6.79 -16.26 -5.17
N LEU A 238 -7.15 -15.39 -4.21
CA LEU A 238 -8.29 -15.65 -3.32
C LEU A 238 -9.61 -15.80 -4.10
N HIS A 239 -9.82 -14.97 -5.13
CA HIS A 239 -11.00 -15.11 -6.00
C HIS A 239 -10.99 -16.45 -6.72
N ASP A 240 -9.87 -16.81 -7.35
CA ASP A 240 -9.76 -18.04 -8.12
C ASP A 240 -10.05 -19.28 -7.25
N GLU A 241 -9.53 -19.30 -6.02
CA GLU A 241 -9.72 -20.40 -5.07
C GLU A 241 -11.12 -20.44 -4.43
N HIS A 242 -11.77 -19.29 -4.21
CA HIS A 242 -12.94 -19.18 -3.32
C HIS A 242 -14.13 -18.37 -3.86
N HIS A 243 -14.16 -18.01 -5.14
CA HIS A 243 -15.28 -17.25 -5.73
C HIS A 243 -16.66 -17.89 -5.49
N ASN A 244 -16.75 -19.22 -5.48
CA ASN A 244 -18.00 -19.96 -5.23
C ASN A 244 -18.59 -19.75 -3.83
N LYS A 245 -17.80 -19.22 -2.87
CA LYS A 245 -18.28 -18.91 -1.52
C LYS A 245 -18.86 -17.50 -1.40
N LEU A 246 -18.59 -16.64 -2.38
CA LEU A 246 -19.07 -15.26 -2.38
C LEU A 246 -20.59 -15.25 -2.58
N ARG A 247 -21.30 -14.48 -1.75
CA ARG A 247 -22.77 -14.38 -1.79
C ARG A 247 -23.29 -13.35 -2.79
N THR A 248 -22.41 -12.76 -3.57
CA THR A 248 -22.75 -11.84 -4.66
C THR A 248 -21.84 -12.09 -5.85
N THR A 249 -22.39 -11.94 -7.05
CA THR A 249 -21.65 -12.07 -8.31
C THR A 249 -21.02 -10.75 -8.77
N SER A 250 -21.27 -9.65 -8.03
CA SER A 250 -20.80 -8.32 -8.36
C SER A 250 -20.76 -7.43 -7.13
N PHE A 251 -19.59 -6.91 -6.80
CA PHE A 251 -19.47 -5.94 -5.70
C PHE A 251 -19.84 -4.51 -6.12
N TYR A 252 -20.11 -4.23 -7.40
CA TYR A 252 -20.58 -2.90 -7.82
C TYR A 252 -21.89 -2.50 -7.11
N PRO A 253 -21.97 -1.32 -6.44
CA PRO A 253 -21.06 -0.18 -6.57
C PRO A 253 -20.06 0.03 -5.41
N PHE A 254 -19.81 -0.98 -4.56
CA PHE A 254 -18.80 -0.87 -3.50
C PHE A 254 -17.40 -0.63 -4.07
N ARG A 255 -16.64 0.26 -3.45
CA ARG A 255 -15.21 0.46 -3.68
C ARG A 255 -14.42 -0.35 -2.65
N LEU A 256 -13.29 -0.90 -3.06
CA LEU A 256 -12.38 -1.57 -2.14
C LEU A 256 -11.34 -0.59 -1.61
N ILE A 257 -11.14 -0.55 -0.31
CA ILE A 257 -10.11 0.24 0.37
C ILE A 257 -9.19 -0.73 1.13
N LEU A 258 -7.90 -0.62 0.84
CA LEU A 258 -6.84 -1.28 1.56
C LEU A 258 -6.25 -0.29 2.57
N SER A 259 -6.40 -0.58 3.86
CA SER A 259 -5.82 0.24 4.93
C SER A 259 -5.40 -0.61 6.12
N SER A 260 -4.31 -0.21 6.77
CA SER A 260 -3.81 -0.83 8.00
C SER A 260 -4.64 -0.51 9.24
N ASP A 261 -5.51 0.51 9.17
CA ASP A 261 -6.28 0.95 10.33
C ASP A 261 -7.26 -0.13 10.78
N GLU A 262 -7.48 -0.24 12.10
CA GLU A 262 -8.54 -1.09 12.62
C GLU A 262 -9.90 -0.40 12.42
N PHE A 263 -10.73 -0.99 11.57
CA PHE A 263 -12.06 -0.47 11.29
C PHE A 263 -13.10 -1.22 12.10
N GLN A 264 -13.93 -0.46 12.83
CA GLN A 264 -15.15 -1.00 13.43
C GLN A 264 -16.12 -1.49 12.33
N ARG A 265 -16.26 -0.71 11.24
CA ARG A 265 -17.10 -1.04 10.08
C ARG A 265 -16.25 -1.45 8.88
N LYS A 266 -16.21 -2.75 8.60
CA LYS A 266 -15.46 -3.33 7.46
C LYS A 266 -16.23 -3.26 6.14
N VAL A 267 -17.56 -3.18 6.21
CA VAL A 267 -18.46 -2.96 5.07
C VAL A 267 -19.36 -1.79 5.42
N ASP A 268 -19.25 -0.70 4.65
CA ASP A 268 -20.01 0.53 4.85
C ASP A 268 -21.03 0.71 3.71
N LEU A 269 -22.31 0.54 4.04
CA LEU A 269 -23.44 0.64 3.11
C LEU A 269 -23.82 2.09 2.78
N TRP A 270 -23.25 3.07 3.47
CA TRP A 270 -23.47 4.50 3.24
C TRP A 270 -22.35 5.08 2.38
N ALA A 271 -21.09 4.80 2.73
CA ALA A 271 -19.93 5.23 1.95
C ALA A 271 -19.73 4.42 0.65
N GLY A 272 -20.32 3.21 0.60
CA GLY A 272 -20.07 2.24 -0.45
C GLY A 272 -18.62 1.76 -0.45
N GLU A 273 -18.12 1.40 0.72
CA GLU A 273 -16.72 1.03 0.94
C GLU A 273 -16.62 -0.35 1.60
N ILE A 274 -15.72 -1.18 1.10
CA ILE A 274 -15.28 -2.40 1.75
C ILE A 274 -13.83 -2.21 2.15
N ARG A 275 -13.52 -2.41 3.41
CA ARG A 275 -12.20 -2.17 3.98
C ARG A 275 -11.54 -3.49 4.31
N LEU A 276 -10.39 -3.75 3.68
CA LEU A 276 -9.57 -4.92 3.97
C LEU A 276 -8.25 -4.45 4.57
N ASN A 277 -7.81 -5.11 5.64
CA ASN A 277 -6.49 -4.90 6.21
C ASN A 277 -5.46 -5.72 5.42
N PRO A 278 -4.48 -5.11 4.74
CA PRO A 278 -3.52 -5.85 3.91
C PRO A 278 -2.66 -6.88 4.67
N SER A 279 -2.49 -6.68 5.98
CA SER A 279 -1.77 -7.59 6.87
C SER A 279 -2.61 -8.80 7.29
N ALA A 280 -3.92 -8.77 7.04
CA ALA A 280 -4.81 -9.89 7.33
C ALA A 280 -4.58 -11.07 6.36
N THR A 281 -4.99 -12.25 6.82
CA THR A 281 -4.96 -13.47 6.02
C THR A 281 -6.02 -13.44 4.92
N SER A 282 -5.79 -14.18 3.83
CA SER A 282 -6.77 -14.27 2.73
C SER A 282 -8.13 -14.79 3.21
N MET A 283 -8.16 -15.66 4.22
CA MET A 283 -9.42 -16.14 4.83
C MET A 283 -10.16 -15.06 5.63
N GLN A 284 -9.44 -14.14 6.28
CA GLN A 284 -10.06 -12.99 6.93
C GLN A 284 -10.64 -12.02 5.89
N TRP A 285 -9.97 -11.82 4.75
CA TRP A 285 -10.55 -11.05 3.64
C TRP A 285 -11.80 -11.74 3.09
N LEU A 286 -11.74 -13.04 2.87
CA LEU A 286 -12.87 -13.82 2.39
C LEU A 286 -14.08 -13.68 3.31
N SER A 287 -13.89 -13.82 4.62
CA SER A 287 -14.97 -13.65 5.60
C SER A 287 -15.64 -12.27 5.53
N ILE A 288 -14.87 -11.21 5.24
CA ILE A 288 -15.42 -9.86 5.04
C ILE A 288 -16.23 -9.78 3.74
N LEU A 289 -15.69 -10.33 2.65
CA LEU A 289 -16.32 -10.31 1.33
C LEU A 289 -17.58 -11.18 1.28
N GLU A 290 -17.59 -12.32 1.98
CA GLU A 290 -18.75 -13.21 2.12
C GLU A 290 -19.93 -12.54 2.84
N ASN A 291 -19.67 -11.56 3.71
CA ASN A 291 -20.70 -10.79 4.39
C ASN A 291 -21.41 -9.78 3.46
N VAL A 292 -20.87 -9.52 2.27
CA VAL A 292 -21.52 -8.68 1.26
C VAL A 292 -22.50 -9.53 0.46
N THR A 293 -23.78 -9.20 0.58
CA THR A 293 -24.87 -9.90 -0.10
C THR A 293 -25.46 -9.04 -1.21
N ASP A 294 -26.22 -9.65 -2.12
CA ASP A 294 -26.98 -8.90 -3.13
C ASP A 294 -27.95 -7.89 -2.50
N ARG A 295 -28.49 -8.18 -1.30
CA ARG A 295 -29.28 -7.23 -0.53
C ARG A 295 -28.45 -6.02 -0.09
N SER A 296 -27.22 -6.23 0.39
CA SER A 296 -26.29 -5.14 0.75
C SER A 296 -25.98 -4.25 -0.45
N VAL A 297 -25.76 -4.85 -1.63
CA VAL A 297 -25.54 -4.13 -2.90
C VAL A 297 -26.77 -3.30 -3.27
N GLN A 298 -27.98 -3.88 -3.17
CA GLN A 298 -29.21 -3.17 -3.49
C GLN A 298 -29.47 -2.01 -2.51
N THR A 299 -29.26 -2.21 -1.21
CA THR A 299 -29.36 -1.16 -0.20
C THR A 299 -28.41 0.00 -0.52
N LEU A 300 -27.15 -0.29 -0.86
CA LEU A 300 -26.19 0.75 -1.23
C LEU A 300 -26.65 1.53 -2.47
N LYS A 301 -27.19 0.87 -3.50
CA LYS A 301 -27.72 1.56 -4.69
C LYS A 301 -28.88 2.49 -4.34
N THR A 302 -29.81 2.03 -3.50
CA THR A 302 -30.92 2.87 -3.02
C THR A 302 -30.40 4.08 -2.25
N ASN A 303 -29.45 3.88 -1.33
CA ASN A 303 -28.84 4.96 -0.57
C ASN A 303 -28.13 5.98 -1.49
N GLN A 304 -27.36 5.51 -2.47
CA GLN A 304 -26.69 6.40 -3.44
C GLN A 304 -27.68 7.21 -4.29
N GLN A 305 -28.79 6.60 -4.72
CA GLN A 305 -29.85 7.30 -5.46
C GLN A 305 -30.54 8.37 -4.61
N MET A 306 -30.89 8.03 -3.36
CA MET A 306 -31.49 8.98 -2.43
C MET A 306 -30.54 10.13 -2.10
N LEU A 307 -29.27 9.83 -1.82
CA LEU A 307 -28.26 10.84 -1.55
C LEU A 307 -28.10 11.78 -2.74
N LYS A 308 -28.01 11.24 -3.96
CA LYS A 308 -27.90 12.04 -5.19
C LYS A 308 -29.11 12.96 -5.37
N LYS A 309 -30.33 12.47 -5.14
CA LYS A 309 -31.55 13.28 -5.23
C LYS A 309 -31.52 14.42 -4.20
N ASN A 310 -31.23 14.09 -2.94
CA ASN A 310 -31.22 15.08 -1.85
C ASN A 310 -30.09 16.09 -2.01
N LEU A 311 -28.92 15.67 -2.50
CA LEU A 311 -27.82 16.56 -2.83
C LEU A 311 -28.23 17.58 -3.88
N ALA A 312 -28.90 17.17 -4.96
CA ALA A 312 -29.34 18.10 -5.99
C ALA A 312 -30.23 19.22 -5.43
N ILE A 313 -31.16 18.88 -4.53
CA ILE A 313 -32.04 19.86 -3.87
C ILE A 313 -31.23 20.84 -3.02
N VAL A 314 -30.30 20.34 -2.21
CA VAL A 314 -29.48 21.18 -1.32
C VAL A 314 -28.49 22.05 -2.12
N GLU A 315 -27.86 21.49 -3.15
CA GLU A 315 -26.93 22.21 -4.04
C GLU A 315 -27.65 23.29 -4.85
N GLU A 316 -28.87 23.05 -5.32
CA GLU A 316 -29.71 24.04 -6.00
C GLU A 316 -30.12 25.17 -5.05
N MET A 317 -30.54 24.84 -3.83
CA MET A 317 -30.95 25.83 -2.83
C MET A 317 -29.78 26.70 -2.34
N LEU A 318 -28.59 26.12 -2.21
CA LEU A 318 -27.40 26.83 -1.72
C LEU A 318 -26.53 27.42 -2.84
N GLN A 319 -26.75 27.01 -4.09
CA GLN A 319 -25.89 27.35 -5.25
C GLN A 319 -24.41 27.01 -5.01
N LEU A 320 -24.16 25.93 -4.26
CA LEU A 320 -22.83 25.47 -3.87
C LEU A 320 -22.73 23.97 -4.03
N ARG A 321 -21.56 23.50 -4.44
CA ARG A 321 -21.27 22.07 -4.41
C ARG A 321 -21.14 21.60 -2.95
N VAL A 322 -21.84 20.54 -2.58
CA VAL A 322 -21.79 19.99 -1.22
C VAL A 322 -20.92 18.74 -1.20
N VAL A 323 -20.00 18.64 -0.23
CA VAL A 323 -19.03 17.56 -0.14
C VAL A 323 -18.94 17.05 1.30
N LYS A 324 -18.77 15.73 1.45
CA LYS A 324 -18.48 15.14 2.76
C LYS A 324 -17.10 15.55 3.26
N GLY A 325 -17.05 15.99 4.50
CA GLY A 325 -15.82 16.23 5.25
C GLY A 325 -15.06 14.96 5.62
N HIS A 326 -13.86 15.14 6.16
CA HIS A 326 -13.00 14.01 6.57
C HIS A 326 -13.41 13.41 7.91
N THR A 327 -13.99 14.22 8.79
CA THR A 327 -14.37 13.84 10.16
C THR A 327 -15.82 13.37 10.29
N SER A 328 -16.65 13.65 9.29
CA SER A 328 -18.03 13.18 9.23
C SER A 328 -18.08 11.73 8.74
N ASP A 329 -18.79 10.86 9.47
CA ASP A 329 -19.11 9.53 9.00
C ASP A 329 -20.11 9.58 7.85
N ALA A 330 -20.08 8.57 6.96
CA ALA A 330 -20.93 8.59 5.77
C ALA A 330 -22.43 8.52 6.08
N GLU A 331 -22.78 7.87 7.19
CA GLU A 331 -24.15 7.81 7.71
C GLU A 331 -24.62 9.19 8.18
N ASP A 332 -23.84 9.86 9.03
CA ASP A 332 -24.17 11.21 9.52
C ASP A 332 -24.27 12.22 8.39
N TYR A 333 -23.36 12.13 7.41
CA TYR A 333 -23.42 12.95 6.20
C TYR A 333 -24.72 12.71 5.42
N PHE A 334 -25.08 11.44 5.20
CA PHE A 334 -26.31 11.08 4.50
C PHE A 334 -27.54 11.65 5.20
N GLU A 335 -27.63 11.48 6.52
CA GLU A 335 -28.74 11.97 7.33
C GLU A 335 -28.80 13.50 7.38
N CYS A 336 -27.64 14.16 7.45
CA CYS A 336 -27.54 15.61 7.35
C CYS A 336 -28.13 16.11 6.01
N ILE A 337 -27.69 15.54 4.88
CA ILE A 337 -28.18 15.93 3.55
C ILE A 337 -29.68 15.66 3.41
N ARG A 338 -30.17 14.51 3.90
CA ARG A 338 -31.60 14.18 3.90
C ARG A 338 -32.42 15.21 4.67
N ARG A 339 -31.96 15.62 5.85
CA ARG A 339 -32.61 16.65 6.67
C ARG A 339 -32.59 18.02 6.00
N LEU A 340 -31.46 18.42 5.43
CA LEU A 340 -31.32 19.71 4.73
C LEU A 340 -32.20 19.77 3.48
N ALA A 341 -32.30 18.67 2.73
CA ALA A 341 -33.19 18.60 1.57
C ALA A 341 -34.65 18.82 1.97
N ARG A 342 -35.11 18.14 3.05
CA ARG A 342 -36.47 18.34 3.57
C ARG A 342 -36.73 19.78 4.00
N GLN A 343 -35.79 20.40 4.72
CA GLN A 343 -35.87 21.82 5.11
C GLN A 343 -35.88 22.77 3.91
N SER A 344 -35.25 22.38 2.80
CA SER A 344 -35.22 23.17 1.57
C SER A 344 -36.55 23.09 0.82
N GLU A 345 -37.13 21.90 0.70
CA GLU A 345 -38.44 21.68 0.09
C GLU A 345 -39.56 22.44 0.82
N GLU A 346 -39.52 22.47 2.16
CA GLU A 346 -40.48 23.21 3.01
C GLU A 346 -40.44 24.73 2.76
N ARG A 347 -39.36 25.27 2.16
CA ARG A 347 -39.15 26.71 1.95
C ARG A 347 -39.37 27.21 0.55
N ILE A 348 -39.40 26.33 -0.45
CA ILE A 348 -39.66 26.72 -1.84
C ILE A 348 -41.04 27.41 -1.97
N THR A 349 -41.95 27.18 -1.02
CA THR A 349 -43.24 27.84 -0.92
C THR A 349 -43.18 29.30 -0.42
N GLU A 350 -42.07 29.75 0.14
CA GLU A 350 -41.87 31.10 0.66
C GLU A 350 -40.99 31.89 -0.33
N THR A 351 -41.61 32.84 -1.05
CA THR A 351 -40.98 33.71 -2.07
C THR A 351 -39.96 34.70 -1.49
N GLU A 352 -38.86 34.21 -0.93
CA GLU A 352 -37.66 35.01 -0.67
C GLU A 352 -36.58 34.68 -1.71
N VAL A 353 -36.52 35.53 -2.75
CA VAL A 353 -35.43 35.55 -3.73
C VAL A 353 -34.19 36.12 -3.04
N ASP A 354 -33.47 35.25 -2.34
CA ASP A 354 -32.38 35.67 -1.46
C ASP A 354 -31.01 35.64 -2.14
N SER A 355 -30.15 36.55 -1.69
CA SER A 355 -29.00 37.12 -2.41
C SER A 355 -27.72 36.25 -2.46
N LEU A 356 -27.85 34.93 -2.63
CA LEU A 356 -26.70 34.02 -2.70
C LEU A 356 -25.99 33.99 -4.07
N ALA A 357 -26.52 34.71 -5.07
CA ALA A 357 -25.99 34.78 -6.44
C ALA A 357 -24.56 35.34 -6.56
N ILE A 358 -23.95 35.82 -5.47
CA ILE A 358 -22.62 36.43 -5.45
C ILE A 358 -21.50 35.37 -5.40
N LEU A 359 -21.81 34.10 -5.10
CA LEU A 359 -20.78 33.07 -4.93
C LEU A 359 -20.26 32.53 -6.26
N SER A 360 -18.94 32.33 -6.32
CA SER A 360 -18.31 31.61 -7.42
C SER A 360 -18.82 30.16 -7.49
N ASN A 361 -19.12 29.67 -8.70
CA ASN A 361 -19.46 28.26 -8.96
C ASN A 361 -18.37 27.26 -8.51
N LYS A 362 -17.19 27.76 -8.10
CA LYS A 362 -16.08 26.96 -7.57
C LYS A 362 -16.14 26.76 -6.06
N SER A 363 -16.96 27.53 -5.36
CA SER A 363 -17.15 27.41 -3.91
C SER A 363 -17.80 26.07 -3.57
N SER A 364 -17.44 25.52 -2.41
CA SER A 364 -18.02 24.28 -1.91
C SER A 364 -18.34 24.36 -0.43
N LEU A 365 -19.34 23.61 -0.02
CA LEU A 365 -19.74 23.41 1.36
C LEU A 365 -19.25 22.03 1.82
N VAL A 366 -18.40 22.00 2.83
CA VAL A 366 -17.87 20.78 3.45
C VAL A 366 -18.60 20.51 4.76
N ILE A 367 -19.24 19.35 4.84
CA ILE A 367 -19.97 18.92 6.04
C ILE A 367 -19.06 18.04 6.90
N GLU A 368 -18.70 18.54 8.08
CA GLU A 368 -17.88 17.86 9.08
C GLU A 368 -18.72 17.39 10.28
N SER A 369 -18.17 16.54 11.13
CA SER A 369 -18.87 16.12 12.35
C SER A 369 -19.02 17.28 13.32
N ASP A 370 -20.03 17.20 14.19
CA ASP A 370 -20.29 18.22 15.23
C ASP A 370 -19.12 18.39 16.22
N GLN A 371 -18.25 17.38 16.34
CA GLN A 371 -17.05 17.45 17.17
C GLN A 371 -15.95 18.31 16.52
N ALA A 372 -15.78 18.20 15.21
CA ALA A 372 -14.76 18.92 14.45
C ALA A 372 -15.18 20.35 14.11
N CYS A 373 -16.48 20.57 13.86
CA CYS A 373 -17.04 21.86 13.52
C CYS A 373 -18.22 22.17 14.43
N ARG A 374 -18.06 23.10 15.38
CA ARG A 374 -19.17 23.58 16.23
C ARG A 374 -19.89 24.81 15.66
N ARG A 375 -19.20 25.56 14.80
CA ARG A 375 -19.66 26.82 14.20
C ARG A 375 -19.20 26.86 12.75
N GLY A 376 -20.08 27.36 11.88
CA GLY A 376 -19.76 27.52 10.47
C GLY A 376 -18.52 28.39 10.29
N ASN A 377 -17.60 27.96 9.42
CA ASN A 377 -16.31 28.61 9.23
C ASN A 377 -15.91 28.64 7.74
N LEU A 378 -14.92 29.48 7.40
CA LEU A 378 -14.30 29.54 6.09
C LEU A 378 -12.91 28.91 6.14
N ARG A 379 -12.68 27.89 5.30
CA ARG A 379 -11.37 27.24 5.16
C ARG A 379 -10.39 28.08 4.36
N LYS A 380 -9.09 27.76 4.50
CA LYS A 380 -8.00 28.46 3.80
C LYS A 380 -8.04 28.35 2.27
N ASN A 381 -8.76 27.36 1.74
CA ASN A 381 -8.99 27.15 0.30
C ASN A 381 -10.31 27.79 -0.18
N GLY A 382 -10.98 28.60 0.65
CA GLY A 382 -12.22 29.28 0.29
C GLY A 382 -13.49 28.45 0.39
N SER A 383 -13.43 27.16 0.74
CA SER A 383 -14.63 26.35 0.99
C SER A 383 -15.24 26.65 2.37
N PHE A 384 -16.57 26.59 2.47
CA PHE A 384 -17.29 26.72 3.73
C PHE A 384 -17.27 25.39 4.47
N GLU A 385 -17.14 25.44 5.78
CA GLU A 385 -17.15 24.28 6.66
C GLU A 385 -18.32 24.41 7.64
N VAL A 386 -19.17 23.39 7.71
CA VAL A 386 -20.35 23.37 8.57
C VAL A 386 -20.51 22.01 9.23
N SER A 387 -21.28 21.96 10.31
CA SER A 387 -21.50 20.73 11.06
C SER A 387 -22.73 19.96 10.60
N THR A 388 -22.73 18.65 10.88
CA THR A 388 -23.85 17.74 10.58
C THR A 388 -25.18 18.17 11.19
N SER A 389 -25.16 18.85 12.34
CA SER A 389 -26.37 19.29 13.07
C SER A 389 -26.87 20.69 12.68
N MET A 390 -26.13 21.48 11.92
CA MET A 390 -26.55 22.84 11.54
C MET A 390 -27.82 22.86 10.70
N SER A 391 -28.67 23.87 10.92
CA SER A 391 -29.84 24.12 10.08
C SER A 391 -29.47 24.84 8.79
N ILE A 392 -30.34 24.77 7.78
CA ILE A 392 -30.15 25.49 6.52
C ILE A 392 -29.96 27.00 6.73
N ASP A 393 -30.64 27.63 7.70
CA ASP A 393 -30.45 29.05 8.05
C ASP A 393 -29.06 29.36 8.53
N THR A 394 -28.54 28.50 9.42
CA THR A 394 -27.24 28.69 10.02
C THR A 394 -26.15 28.57 8.95
N ILE A 395 -26.35 27.64 8.01
CA ILE A 395 -25.49 27.47 6.83
C ILE A 395 -25.54 28.73 5.95
N ARG A 396 -26.73 29.23 5.62
CA ARG A 396 -26.90 30.47 4.82
C ARG A 396 -26.26 31.68 5.50
N SER A 397 -26.48 31.87 6.80
CA SER A 397 -25.85 32.94 7.57
C SER A 397 -24.32 32.84 7.55
N THR A 398 -23.78 31.63 7.64
CA THR A 398 -22.33 31.38 7.53
C THR A 398 -21.83 31.76 6.14
N ILE A 399 -22.53 31.34 5.09
CA ILE A 399 -22.17 31.62 3.70
C ILE A 399 -22.16 33.13 3.46
N SER A 400 -23.25 33.84 3.80
CA SER A 400 -23.37 35.29 3.62
C SER A 400 -22.27 36.05 4.37
N ARG A 401 -21.91 35.60 5.57
CA ARG A 401 -20.85 36.20 6.37
C ARG A 401 -19.46 36.11 5.71
N TYR A 402 -19.19 35.02 4.99
CA TYR A 402 -17.86 34.71 4.46
C TYR A 402 -17.78 34.79 2.93
N ALA A 403 -18.87 35.13 2.23
CA ALA A 403 -18.97 35.11 0.77
C ALA A 403 -17.87 35.91 0.06
N ASN A 404 -17.67 37.18 0.44
CA ASN A 404 -16.67 38.05 -0.18
C ASN A 404 -15.24 37.51 -0.01
N LYS A 405 -14.91 37.06 1.21
CA LYS A 405 -13.60 36.50 1.52
C LYS A 405 -13.36 35.16 0.81
N SER A 406 -14.39 34.32 0.70
CA SER A 406 -14.34 33.06 -0.06
C SER A 406 -14.02 33.35 -1.53
N ASN A 407 -14.72 34.30 -2.15
CA ASN A 407 -14.49 34.70 -3.54
C ASN A 407 -13.07 35.26 -3.77
N GLU A 408 -12.56 36.08 -2.85
CA GLU A 408 -11.18 36.59 -2.90
C GLU A 408 -10.16 35.45 -2.90
N ILE A 409 -10.28 34.50 -1.97
CA ILE A 409 -9.39 33.33 -1.88
C ILE A 409 -9.45 32.48 -3.16
N LEU A 410 -10.65 32.22 -3.67
CA LEU A 410 -10.83 31.41 -4.89
C LEU A 410 -10.28 32.09 -6.15
N ASN A 411 -10.40 33.42 -6.22
CA ASN A 411 -9.82 34.20 -7.32
C ASN A 411 -8.30 34.22 -7.26
N ASP A 412 -7.70 34.39 -6.07
CA ASP A 412 -6.26 34.28 -5.88
C ASP A 412 -5.74 32.88 -6.23
N GLU A 413 -6.40 31.82 -5.74
CA GLU A 413 -6.01 30.45 -6.06
C GLU A 413 -6.12 30.15 -7.56
N HIS A 414 -7.16 30.67 -8.23
CA HIS A 414 -7.31 30.54 -9.68
C HIS A 414 -6.20 31.28 -10.45
N ARG A 415 -5.80 32.46 -9.99
CA ARG A 415 -4.68 33.22 -10.55
C ARG A 415 -3.38 32.43 -10.42
N LYS A 416 -3.06 31.94 -9.22
CA LYS A 416 -1.87 31.11 -8.94
C LYS A 416 -1.86 29.80 -9.74
N LYS A 417 -3.04 29.19 -9.95
CA LYS A 417 -3.18 28.00 -10.80
C LYS A 417 -2.84 28.30 -12.27
N LYS A 418 -3.29 29.44 -12.81
CA LYS A 418 -2.94 29.86 -14.17
C LYS A 418 -1.45 30.12 -14.32
N GLU A 419 -0.87 30.87 -13.38
CA GLU A 419 0.56 31.20 -13.36
C GLU A 419 1.42 29.94 -13.27
N SER A 420 1.10 29.02 -12.35
CA SER A 420 1.82 27.76 -12.21
C SER A 420 1.68 26.86 -13.45
N SER A 421 0.55 26.91 -14.15
CA SER A 421 0.39 26.18 -15.42
C SER A 421 1.32 26.72 -16.51
N LEU A 422 1.57 28.04 -16.54
CA LEU A 422 2.53 28.66 -17.46
C LEU A 422 3.97 28.27 -17.10
N MET A 423 4.35 28.37 -15.82
CA MET A 423 5.69 27.96 -15.35
C MET A 423 5.96 26.48 -15.55
N ILE A 424 4.97 25.61 -15.30
CA ILE A 424 5.08 24.17 -15.61
C ILE A 424 5.41 23.98 -17.09
N ARG A 425 4.74 24.72 -17.98
CA ARG A 425 4.97 24.63 -19.43
C ARG A 425 6.36 25.12 -19.82
N GLN A 426 6.82 26.21 -19.22
CA GLN A 426 8.18 26.72 -19.41
C GLN A 426 9.22 25.69 -18.95
N ALA A 427 9.12 25.17 -17.72
CA ALA A 427 10.03 24.16 -17.20
C ALA A 427 9.99 22.85 -18.03
N THR A 428 8.80 22.46 -18.50
CA THR A 428 8.64 21.29 -19.40
C THR A 428 9.41 21.49 -20.70
N ASN A 429 9.32 22.67 -21.31
CA ASN A 429 10.02 22.99 -22.55
C ASN A 429 11.53 23.15 -22.33
N GLU A 430 11.94 23.79 -21.23
CA GLU A 430 13.33 24.08 -20.91
C GLU A 430 14.14 22.82 -20.60
N PHE A 431 13.58 21.90 -19.81
CA PHE A 431 14.30 20.71 -19.30
C PHE A 431 13.84 19.39 -19.93
N GLY A 432 12.82 19.39 -20.80
CA GLY A 432 12.27 18.16 -21.38
C GLY A 432 11.64 17.22 -20.35
N VAL A 433 11.07 17.77 -19.26
CA VAL A 433 10.50 17.03 -18.13
C VAL A 433 8.99 17.06 -18.09
N LYS A 434 8.36 16.05 -17.48
CA LYS A 434 6.96 16.15 -17.05
C LYS A 434 6.89 16.63 -15.61
N VAL A 435 6.33 17.83 -15.39
CA VAL A 435 6.13 18.36 -14.03
C VAL A 435 4.78 17.93 -13.47
N ASN A 436 4.78 17.30 -12.30
CA ASN A 436 3.58 16.95 -11.55
C ASN A 436 3.49 17.79 -10.27
N LYS A 437 2.32 18.38 -9.98
CA LYS A 437 2.04 19.04 -8.70
C LYS A 437 1.37 18.05 -7.73
N PRO A 438 2.02 17.62 -6.63
CA PRO A 438 1.34 16.84 -5.60
C PRO A 438 0.30 17.68 -4.88
N SER A 439 -0.78 17.05 -4.41
CA SER A 439 -1.89 17.73 -3.70
C SER A 439 -1.46 18.45 -2.41
N ILE A 440 -0.36 18.00 -1.79
CA ILE A 440 0.15 18.53 -0.52
C ILE A 440 0.92 19.86 -0.72
N VAL A 441 1.39 20.14 -1.94
CA VAL A 441 2.21 21.33 -2.24
C VAL A 441 1.32 22.50 -2.64
N SER A 442 1.53 23.67 -2.03
CA SER A 442 0.80 24.89 -2.42
C SER A 442 1.25 25.40 -3.80
N TYR A 443 0.44 26.22 -4.46
CA TYR A 443 0.88 26.83 -5.72
C TYR A 443 2.09 27.75 -5.53
N ASP A 444 2.17 28.46 -4.40
CA ASP A 444 3.31 29.34 -4.10
C ASP A 444 4.62 28.54 -3.98
N GLN A 445 4.59 27.39 -3.31
CA GLN A 445 5.75 26.49 -3.21
C GLN A 445 6.16 25.91 -4.56
N LEU A 446 5.18 25.56 -5.39
CA LEU A 446 5.42 25.09 -6.76
C LEU A 446 6.07 26.18 -7.61
N LEU A 447 5.52 27.39 -7.60
CA LEU A 447 6.04 28.54 -8.34
C LEU A 447 7.46 28.88 -7.91
N GLN A 448 7.71 28.98 -6.59
CA GLN A 448 9.04 29.28 -6.06
C GLN A 448 10.09 28.25 -6.51
N CYS A 449 9.76 26.95 -6.44
CA CYS A 449 10.68 25.91 -6.85
C CYS A 449 10.94 25.89 -8.36
N LEU A 450 9.91 26.14 -9.18
CA LEU A 450 10.09 26.23 -10.63
C LEU A 450 10.87 27.49 -11.03
N ALA A 451 10.63 28.62 -10.37
CA ALA A 451 11.39 29.85 -10.57
C ALA A 451 12.88 29.61 -10.29
N MET A 452 13.22 28.99 -9.15
CA MET A 452 14.61 28.68 -8.82
C MET A 452 15.30 27.78 -9.86
N LEU A 453 14.59 26.80 -10.44
CA LEU A 453 15.14 25.96 -11.52
C LEU A 453 15.34 26.77 -12.81
N LEU A 454 14.37 27.61 -13.17
CA LEU A 454 14.41 28.43 -14.38
C LEU A 454 15.37 29.63 -14.29
N GLU A 455 15.75 30.04 -13.08
CA GLU A 455 16.68 31.15 -12.81
C GLU A 455 18.15 30.69 -12.73
N LYS A 456 18.43 29.39 -12.81
CA LYS A 456 19.80 28.88 -12.90
C LYS A 456 20.55 29.46 -14.10
N ASP A 457 21.87 29.53 -14.00
CA ASP A 457 22.73 29.97 -15.09
C ASP A 457 22.74 28.96 -16.24
N ASP A 458 23.10 29.42 -17.43
CA ASP A 458 23.09 28.58 -18.64
C ASP A 458 23.89 27.27 -18.52
N PRO A 459 25.09 27.21 -17.89
CA PRO A 459 25.79 25.94 -17.74
C PRO A 459 25.05 24.96 -16.81
N GLU A 460 24.52 25.41 -15.65
CA GLU A 460 23.72 24.51 -14.80
C GLU A 460 22.43 24.07 -15.49
N LYS A 461 21.79 24.95 -16.27
CA LYS A 461 20.61 24.59 -17.07
C LYS A 461 20.91 23.54 -18.12
N ASP A 462 22.04 23.64 -18.81
CA ASP A 462 22.46 22.67 -19.81
C ASP A 462 22.68 21.28 -19.20
N ASP A 463 23.30 21.22 -18.02
CA ASP A 463 23.45 19.98 -17.26
C ASP A 463 22.11 19.42 -16.81
N LEU A 464 21.23 20.25 -16.25
CA LEU A 464 19.88 19.82 -15.85
C LEU A 464 19.06 19.34 -17.04
N ARG A 465 19.12 20.01 -18.19
CA ARG A 465 18.43 19.59 -19.42
C ARG A 465 18.88 18.22 -19.87
N ARG A 466 20.19 17.96 -19.85
CA ARG A 466 20.78 16.65 -20.19
C ARG A 466 20.35 15.56 -19.20
N LEU A 467 20.38 15.85 -17.90
CA LEU A 467 20.15 14.87 -16.85
C LEU A 467 18.66 14.59 -16.57
N LEU A 468 17.78 15.56 -16.79
CA LEU A 468 16.34 15.44 -16.52
C LEU A 468 15.51 15.04 -17.73
N ALA A 469 16.03 15.15 -18.96
CA ALA A 469 15.26 14.85 -20.16
C ALA A 469 14.57 13.47 -20.09
N GLY A 470 13.24 13.46 -20.31
CA GLY A 470 12.43 12.23 -20.27
C GLY A 470 12.06 11.73 -18.86
N HIS A 471 12.46 12.44 -17.82
CA HIS A 471 12.04 12.17 -16.45
C HIS A 471 10.76 12.94 -16.08
N SER A 472 10.07 12.44 -15.06
CA SER A 472 9.00 13.17 -14.38
C SER A 472 9.60 13.81 -13.14
N ILE A 473 9.31 15.08 -12.90
CA ILE A 473 9.67 15.76 -11.66
C ILE A 473 8.40 16.12 -10.87
N GLY A 474 8.51 16.07 -9.56
CA GLY A 474 7.47 16.46 -8.63
C GLY A 474 8.08 17.30 -7.52
N ILE A 475 7.27 18.12 -6.87
CA ILE A 475 7.76 18.95 -5.76
C ILE A 475 7.34 18.31 -4.44
N SER A 476 8.23 18.29 -3.46
CA SER A 476 7.94 17.74 -2.15
C SER A 476 8.12 18.79 -1.05
N THR A 477 7.35 18.61 0.03
CA THR A 477 7.53 19.34 1.29
C THR A 477 8.67 18.78 2.15
N GLY A 478 9.24 17.64 1.74
CA GLY A 478 10.39 17.04 2.39
C GLY A 478 11.66 17.88 2.21
N LEU A 479 12.70 17.54 2.97
CA LEU A 479 13.99 18.24 2.94
C LEU A 479 14.99 17.63 1.96
N LYS A 480 14.69 16.47 1.37
CA LYS A 480 15.66 15.70 0.60
C LYS A 480 15.11 15.32 -0.76
N LEU A 481 16.01 15.30 -1.74
CA LEU A 481 15.78 14.68 -3.03
C LEU A 481 15.52 13.18 -2.84
N HIS A 482 14.47 12.69 -3.46
CA HIS A 482 14.13 11.28 -3.44
C HIS A 482 13.32 10.91 -4.68
N LEU A 483 13.14 9.61 -4.91
CA LEU A 483 12.18 9.12 -5.90
C LEU A 483 10.83 8.85 -5.23
N SER A 484 9.74 9.18 -5.91
CA SER A 484 8.39 8.69 -5.59
C SER A 484 8.21 7.24 -6.04
N ASP A 485 7.13 6.58 -5.64
CA ASP A 485 6.83 5.17 -5.93
C ASP A 485 6.64 4.85 -7.42
N ASP A 486 6.51 5.90 -8.24
CA ASP A 486 6.38 5.82 -9.69
C ASP A 486 7.64 6.21 -10.46
N GLY A 487 8.73 6.47 -9.74
CA GLY A 487 9.98 6.95 -10.32
C GLY A 487 10.00 8.44 -10.65
N THR A 488 9.02 9.23 -10.19
CA THR A 488 9.09 10.70 -10.25
C THR A 488 10.18 11.21 -9.31
N ILE A 489 11.02 12.11 -9.80
CA ILE A 489 12.08 12.76 -9.02
C ILE A 489 11.44 13.86 -8.17
N MET A 490 11.51 13.72 -6.86
CA MET A 490 10.87 14.61 -5.90
C MET A 490 11.86 15.67 -5.43
N ILE A 491 11.66 16.91 -5.88
CA ILE A 491 12.50 18.07 -5.58
C ILE A 491 11.93 18.80 -4.36
N PRO A 492 12.70 18.99 -3.29
CA PRO A 492 12.28 19.77 -2.13
C PRO A 492 12.11 21.25 -2.49
N TRP A 493 10.97 21.86 -2.17
CA TRP A 493 10.72 23.26 -2.55
C TRP A 493 11.67 24.29 -1.90
N ARG A 494 12.37 23.91 -0.82
CA ARG A 494 13.31 24.79 -0.09
C ARG A 494 14.79 24.62 -0.44
N ASN A 495 15.16 23.59 -1.22
CA ASN A 495 16.55 23.11 -1.30
C ASN A 495 17.10 23.12 -2.74
N VAL A 496 16.80 24.15 -3.54
CA VAL A 496 17.37 24.31 -4.90
C VAL A 496 18.43 25.43 -4.94
N SER A 497 18.92 25.89 -3.79
CA SER A 497 20.05 26.83 -3.69
C SER A 497 21.35 26.14 -4.07
#